data_AF-A0NVV0-F1
#
_entry.id   AF-A0NVV0-F1
#
_cell.length_a   1.000
_cell.length_b   1.000
_cell.length_c   1.000
_cell.angle_alpha   90.00
_cell.angle_beta   90.00
_cell.angle_gamma   90.00
#
_symmetry.space_group_name_H-M   'P 1'
#
loop_
_entity.id
_entity.type
_entity.pdbx_description
1 polymer ?
#
loop_
_entity_poly.entity_id
_entity_poly.type
_entity_poly.pdbx_seq_one_letter_code
_entity_poly.pdbx_strand_id
1 'polypeptide(L)'
;MADFEDITGWREELAAFEKTEEGRAFFDKYSSWSPTRPRAPKLPYETLLHFGGLHLTHPEILEVMKRSEAWLDYLTANPDFGRDDEGFDELCPWADNETIYDFERWYAMKTQIPYDGNLDPGRRLAYRVAIGELPSLAAPETRAYAEKEHSTDIAFSDKGAK
;
A
#
# COMPACT_ATOMS: atom_id res chain seq x y z
N MET A 1 19.59 -3.39 6.96
CA MET A 1 18.25 -2.93 6.55
C MET A 1 18.15 -3.09 5.05
N ALA A 2 16.98 -3.37 4.51
CA ALA A 2 16.80 -3.39 3.06
C ALA A 2 17.10 -2.01 2.48
N ASP A 3 17.78 -1.99 1.33
CA ASP A 3 18.09 -0.76 0.61
C ASP A 3 16.87 -0.35 -0.23
N PHE A 4 16.47 0.91 -0.07
CA PHE A 4 15.34 1.54 -0.75
C PHE A 4 15.73 2.90 -1.35
N GLU A 5 17.02 3.28 -1.30
CA GLU A 5 17.49 4.56 -1.85
C GLU A 5 17.51 4.53 -3.38
N ASP A 6 17.94 3.39 -3.95
CA ASP A 6 17.87 3.11 -5.37
C ASP A 6 16.93 1.92 -5.61
N ILE A 7 15.79 2.19 -6.26
CA ILE A 7 14.82 1.16 -6.64
C ILE A 7 15.04 0.66 -8.07
N THR A 8 16.11 1.05 -8.76
CA THR A 8 16.39 0.56 -10.10
C THR A 8 16.44 -0.98 -10.11
N GLY A 9 15.64 -1.60 -10.98
CA GLY A 9 15.55 -3.06 -11.05
C GLY A 9 14.59 -3.72 -10.07
N TRP A 10 13.79 -2.95 -9.31
CA TRP A 10 12.88 -3.48 -8.29
C TRP A 10 11.85 -4.47 -8.87
N ARG A 11 11.36 -4.23 -10.09
CA ARG A 11 10.41 -5.12 -10.79
C ARG A 11 11.08 -6.44 -11.15
N GLU A 12 12.31 -6.40 -11.67
CA GLU A 12 13.09 -7.59 -12.02
C GLU A 12 13.44 -8.41 -10.77
N GLU A 13 13.77 -7.74 -9.65
CA GLU A 13 14.03 -8.38 -8.37
C GLU A 13 12.77 -9.12 -7.87
N LEU A 14 11.60 -8.45 -7.88
CA LEU A 14 10.32 -9.07 -7.53
C LEU A 14 10.03 -10.27 -8.42
N ALA A 15 10.09 -10.10 -9.74
CA ALA A 15 9.79 -11.16 -10.71
C ALA A 15 10.75 -12.36 -10.58
N ALA A 16 12.01 -12.12 -10.19
CA ALA A 16 12.96 -13.18 -9.90
C ALA A 16 12.59 -13.95 -8.62
N PHE A 17 12.20 -13.23 -7.56
CA PHE A 17 11.79 -13.83 -6.29
C PHE A 17 10.51 -14.66 -6.44
N GLU A 18 9.51 -14.17 -7.16
CA GLU A 18 8.25 -14.89 -7.42
C GLU A 18 8.43 -16.20 -8.20
N LYS A 19 9.52 -16.33 -8.97
CA LYS A 19 9.89 -17.57 -9.66
C LYS A 19 10.52 -18.61 -8.73
N THR A 20 10.93 -18.24 -7.53
CA THR A 20 11.44 -19.18 -6.52
C THR A 20 10.31 -19.89 -5.78
N GLU A 21 10.60 -21.06 -5.20
CA GLU A 21 9.64 -21.76 -4.33
C GLU A 21 9.35 -20.94 -3.07
N GLU A 22 10.37 -20.30 -2.51
CA GLU A 22 10.26 -19.41 -1.35
C GLU A 22 9.32 -18.24 -1.64
N GLY A 23 9.50 -17.53 -2.75
CA GLY A 23 8.66 -16.38 -3.09
C GLY A 23 7.21 -16.76 -3.37
N ARG A 24 6.97 -17.88 -4.04
CA ARG A 24 5.60 -18.41 -4.18
C ARG A 24 4.97 -18.71 -2.83
N ALA A 25 5.69 -19.41 -1.94
CA ALA A 25 5.19 -19.72 -0.61
C ALA A 25 4.95 -18.46 0.24
N PHE A 26 5.82 -17.46 0.11
CA PHE A 26 5.71 -16.17 0.80
C PHE A 26 4.40 -15.46 0.44
N PHE A 27 4.11 -15.29 -0.85
CA PHE A 27 2.91 -14.59 -1.31
C PHE A 27 1.64 -15.45 -1.26
N ASP A 28 1.76 -16.78 -1.21
CA ASP A 28 0.59 -17.67 -1.09
C ASP A 28 0.10 -17.81 0.36
N LYS A 29 0.92 -17.45 1.35
CA LYS A 29 0.64 -17.69 2.78
C LYS A 29 -0.59 -16.96 3.32
N TYR A 30 -0.83 -15.72 2.87
CA TYR A 30 -1.90 -14.86 3.38
C TYR A 30 -2.82 -14.42 2.24
N SER A 31 -4.11 -14.27 2.53
CA SER A 31 -5.06 -13.75 1.54
C SER A 31 -6.35 -13.27 2.19
N SER A 32 -6.68 -12.01 2.00
CA SER A 32 -7.94 -11.39 2.41
C SER A 32 -9.17 -11.86 1.63
N TRP A 33 -8.95 -12.50 0.47
CA TRP A 33 -9.97 -12.99 -0.45
C TRP A 33 -10.19 -14.51 -0.39
N SER A 34 -9.28 -15.24 0.25
CA SER A 34 -9.35 -16.70 0.34
C SER A 34 -10.14 -17.14 1.57
N PRO A 35 -11.09 -18.07 1.44
CA PRO A 35 -11.82 -18.59 2.59
C PRO A 35 -10.98 -19.52 3.47
N THR A 36 -9.85 -20.02 2.97
CA THR A 36 -9.01 -21.03 3.64
C THR A 36 -7.70 -20.49 4.18
N ARG A 37 -7.28 -19.30 3.73
CA ARG A 37 -6.01 -18.69 4.16
C ARG A 37 -6.26 -17.61 5.21
N PRO A 38 -5.34 -17.45 6.18
CA PRO A 38 -5.44 -16.36 7.12
C PRO A 38 -5.19 -15.01 6.42
N ARG A 39 -5.73 -13.94 7.01
CA ARG A 39 -5.33 -12.58 6.66
C ARG A 39 -3.94 -12.27 7.21
N ALA A 40 -3.19 -11.40 6.54
CA ALA A 40 -1.95 -10.90 7.10
C ALA A 40 -2.26 -10.06 8.35
N PRO A 41 -1.39 -10.09 9.38
CA PRO A 41 -1.54 -9.25 10.55
C PRO A 41 -1.47 -7.77 10.17
N LYS A 42 -2.14 -6.95 11.00
CA LYS A 42 -1.98 -5.49 11.00
C LYS A 42 -0.51 -5.12 11.15
N LEU A 43 -0.10 -4.08 10.45
CA LEU A 43 1.28 -3.57 10.55
C LEU A 43 1.38 -2.45 11.59
N PRO A 44 2.52 -2.33 12.28
CA PRO A 44 2.82 -1.17 13.11
C PRO A 44 2.69 0.13 12.31
N TYR A 45 2.21 1.19 12.97
CA TYR A 45 2.08 2.50 12.34
C TYR A 45 3.40 2.99 11.72
N GLU A 46 4.52 2.74 12.40
CA GLU A 46 5.85 3.13 11.95
C GLU A 46 6.27 2.40 10.65
N THR A 47 5.89 1.13 10.49
CA THR A 47 6.12 0.37 9.24
C THR A 47 5.36 0.99 8.08
N LEU A 48 4.12 1.44 8.32
CA LEU A 48 3.28 2.07 7.32
C LEU A 48 3.77 3.48 6.96
N LEU A 49 4.30 4.24 7.93
CA LEU A 49 4.95 5.52 7.67
C LEU A 49 6.22 5.35 6.83
N HIS A 50 7.03 4.33 7.12
CA HIS A 50 8.20 4.02 6.32
C HIS A 50 7.82 3.70 4.86
N PHE A 51 6.86 2.80 4.67
CA PHE A 51 6.33 2.44 3.34
C PHE A 51 5.74 3.65 2.59
N GLY A 52 4.92 4.47 3.27
CA GLY A 52 4.39 5.70 2.69
C GLY A 52 5.48 6.71 2.33
N GLY A 53 6.56 6.77 3.12
CA GLY A 53 7.72 7.61 2.83
C GLY A 53 8.41 7.25 1.51
N LEU A 54 8.47 5.95 1.18
CA LEU A 54 9.04 5.49 -0.09
C LEU A 54 8.23 5.98 -1.30
N HIS A 55 6.90 6.01 -1.18
CA HIS A 55 6.03 6.56 -2.23
C HIS A 55 6.32 8.03 -2.50
N LEU A 56 6.55 8.81 -1.45
CA LEU A 56 6.84 10.25 -1.56
C LEU A 56 8.28 10.53 -2.04
N THR A 57 9.19 9.58 -1.87
CA THR A 57 10.61 9.74 -2.20
C THR A 57 10.90 9.40 -3.66
N HIS A 58 10.17 8.44 -4.24
CA HIS A 58 10.41 7.95 -5.60
C HIS A 58 9.41 8.55 -6.60
N PRO A 59 9.83 9.46 -7.51
CA PRO A 59 8.91 10.22 -8.36
C PRO A 59 8.01 9.38 -9.26
N GLU A 60 8.52 8.25 -9.78
CA GLU A 60 7.71 7.31 -10.56
C GLU A 60 6.57 6.75 -9.71
N ILE A 61 6.89 6.24 -8.52
CA ILE A 61 5.93 5.62 -7.61
C ILE A 61 4.92 6.65 -7.09
N LEU A 62 5.37 7.89 -6.81
CA LEU A 62 4.51 8.99 -6.40
C LEU A 62 3.39 9.27 -7.41
N GLU A 63 3.74 9.39 -8.68
CA GLU A 63 2.77 9.75 -9.72
C GLU A 63 1.81 8.60 -10.03
N VAL A 64 2.30 7.36 -10.02
CA VAL A 64 1.47 6.15 -10.14
C VAL A 64 0.48 6.07 -8.96
N MET A 65 0.96 6.28 -7.73
CA MET A 65 0.11 6.26 -6.52
C MET A 65 -0.98 7.32 -6.59
N LYS A 66 -0.65 8.54 -7.00
CA LYS A 66 -1.64 9.62 -7.13
C LYS A 66 -2.76 9.26 -8.10
N ARG A 67 -2.46 8.59 -9.22
CA ARG A 67 -3.49 8.13 -10.17
C ARG A 67 -4.32 6.98 -9.61
N SER A 68 -3.67 5.98 -9.00
CA SER A 68 -4.35 4.83 -8.38
C SER A 68 -5.30 5.25 -7.25
N GLU A 69 -4.85 6.13 -6.36
CA GLU A 69 -5.65 6.60 -5.22
C GLU A 69 -6.73 7.62 -5.62
N ALA A 70 -6.47 8.47 -6.61
CA ALA A 70 -7.51 9.35 -7.17
C ALA A 70 -8.63 8.54 -7.84
N TRP A 71 -8.30 7.40 -8.44
CA TRP A 71 -9.31 6.47 -8.94
C TRP A 71 -10.13 5.85 -7.81
N LEU A 72 -9.51 5.45 -6.71
CA LEU A 72 -10.23 4.97 -5.53
C LEU A 72 -11.15 6.05 -4.93
N ASP A 73 -10.69 7.30 -4.88
CA ASP A 73 -11.52 8.44 -4.48
C ASP A 73 -12.72 8.62 -5.40
N TYR A 74 -12.52 8.51 -6.72
CA TYR A 74 -13.58 8.59 -7.70
C TYR A 74 -14.63 7.50 -7.48
N LEU A 75 -14.21 6.23 -7.31
CA LEU A 75 -15.13 5.13 -7.02
C LEU A 75 -15.87 5.33 -5.69
N THR A 76 -15.18 5.85 -4.67
CA THR A 76 -15.81 6.15 -3.36
C THR A 76 -16.86 7.25 -3.48
N ALA A 77 -16.60 8.27 -4.31
CA ALA A 77 -17.53 9.36 -4.57
C ALA A 77 -18.70 8.96 -5.50
N ASN A 78 -18.53 7.90 -6.28
CA ASN A 78 -19.51 7.40 -7.26
C ASN A 78 -19.82 5.92 -7.01
N PRO A 79 -20.52 5.59 -5.90
CA PRO A 79 -20.69 4.19 -5.46
C PRO A 79 -21.53 3.33 -6.43
N ASP A 80 -22.32 3.95 -7.30
CA ASP A 80 -23.11 3.28 -8.33
C ASP A 80 -22.33 3.03 -9.62
N PHE A 81 -21.10 3.56 -9.73
CA PHE A 81 -20.22 3.34 -10.88
C PHE A 81 -19.23 2.20 -10.60
N GLY A 82 -19.18 1.22 -11.48
CA GLY A 82 -18.42 -0.01 -11.31
C GLY A 82 -18.05 -0.67 -12.62
N ARG A 83 -17.51 -1.89 -12.49
CA ARG A 83 -16.88 -2.62 -13.60
C ARG A 83 -17.80 -2.90 -14.80
N ASP A 84 -19.10 -2.95 -14.57
CA ASP A 84 -20.09 -3.24 -15.61
C ASP A 84 -20.55 -1.98 -16.36
N ASP A 85 -20.11 -0.79 -15.93
CA ASP A 85 -20.47 0.49 -16.56
C ASP A 85 -19.60 0.79 -17.79
N GLU A 86 -20.25 1.42 -18.79
CA GLU A 86 -19.56 1.94 -19.96
C GLU A 86 -18.54 3.01 -19.54
N GLY A 87 -17.31 2.92 -20.04
CA GLY A 87 -16.24 3.85 -19.68
C GLY A 87 -15.37 3.38 -18.49
N PHE A 88 -15.72 2.31 -17.78
CA PHE A 88 -14.94 1.84 -16.63
C PHE A 88 -13.52 1.45 -17.04
N ASP A 89 -13.38 0.63 -18.08
CA ASP A 89 -12.07 0.14 -18.53
C ASP A 89 -11.20 1.26 -19.10
N GLU A 90 -11.81 2.30 -19.68
CA GLU A 90 -11.12 3.48 -20.19
C GLU A 90 -10.64 4.41 -19.08
N LEU A 91 -11.38 4.50 -17.97
CA LEU A 91 -11.05 5.37 -16.83
C LEU A 91 -10.14 4.69 -15.80
N CYS A 92 -10.23 3.37 -15.67
CA CYS A 92 -9.46 2.61 -14.69
C CYS A 92 -7.96 2.67 -15.02
N PRO A 93 -7.09 3.16 -14.12
CA PRO A 93 -5.66 3.22 -14.35
C PRO A 93 -5.01 1.85 -14.09
N TRP A 94 -5.37 0.85 -14.92
CA TRP A 94 -4.99 -0.57 -14.74
C TRP A 94 -3.49 -0.76 -14.54
N ALA A 95 -2.66 -0.17 -15.40
CA ALA A 95 -1.21 -0.29 -15.34
C ALA A 95 -0.61 0.38 -14.08
N ASP A 96 -1.23 1.47 -13.60
CA ASP A 96 -0.78 2.12 -12.38
C ASP A 96 -1.16 1.28 -11.15
N ASN A 97 -2.37 0.73 -11.13
CA ASN A 97 -2.83 -0.18 -10.07
C ASN A 97 -1.94 -1.43 -9.97
N GLU A 98 -1.56 -2.01 -11.11
CA GLU A 98 -0.62 -3.13 -11.16
C GLU A 98 0.76 -2.73 -10.63
N THR A 99 1.27 -1.56 -11.03
CA THR A 99 2.56 -1.05 -10.54
C THR A 99 2.57 -0.85 -9.02
N ILE A 100 1.50 -0.30 -8.43
CA ILE A 100 1.40 -0.13 -6.97
C ILE A 100 1.35 -1.49 -6.27
N TYR A 101 0.55 -2.41 -6.79
CA TYR A 101 0.45 -3.76 -6.24
C TYR A 101 1.81 -4.48 -6.25
N ASP A 102 2.56 -4.37 -7.35
CA ASP A 102 3.91 -4.92 -7.44
C ASP A 102 4.86 -4.23 -6.46
N PHE A 103 4.79 -2.89 -6.34
CA PHE A 103 5.66 -2.15 -5.43
C PHE A 103 5.43 -2.54 -3.96
N GLU A 104 4.18 -2.78 -3.57
CA GLU A 104 3.82 -3.34 -2.27
C GLU A 104 4.40 -4.73 -2.02
N ARG A 105 4.26 -5.63 -3.00
CA ARG A 105 4.82 -6.98 -2.94
C ARG A 105 6.34 -6.94 -2.81
N TRP A 106 6.99 -6.09 -3.59
CA TRP A 106 8.43 -5.89 -3.53
C TRP A 106 8.85 -5.36 -2.16
N TYR A 107 8.18 -4.34 -1.62
CA TYR A 107 8.43 -3.85 -0.27
C TYR A 107 8.26 -4.95 0.79
N ALA A 108 7.19 -5.73 0.69
CA ALA A 108 6.92 -6.81 1.63
C ALA A 108 7.99 -7.90 1.59
N MET A 109 8.42 -8.29 0.38
CA MET A 109 9.55 -9.19 0.16
C MET A 109 10.83 -8.63 0.79
N LYS A 110 11.20 -7.38 0.52
CA LYS A 110 12.44 -6.77 1.01
C LYS A 110 12.47 -6.66 2.54
N THR A 111 11.32 -6.38 3.15
CA THR A 111 11.19 -6.24 4.61
C THR A 111 10.79 -7.52 5.33
N GLN A 112 10.50 -8.60 4.58
CA GLN A 112 10.06 -9.89 5.10
C GLN A 112 8.81 -9.80 5.99
N ILE A 113 7.88 -8.90 5.65
CA ILE A 113 6.60 -8.76 6.36
C ILE A 113 5.50 -9.58 5.67
N PRO A 114 4.55 -10.15 6.44
CA PRO A 114 3.32 -10.71 5.88
C PRO A 114 2.59 -9.73 4.95
N TYR A 115 2.08 -10.21 3.82
CA TYR A 115 1.41 -9.39 2.81
C TYR A 115 0.08 -9.98 2.34
N ASP A 116 -0.99 -9.18 2.43
CA ASP A 116 -2.28 -9.45 1.77
C ASP A 116 -3.15 -8.19 1.56
N GLY A 117 -2.52 -7.02 1.36
CA GLY A 117 -3.16 -5.71 1.28
C GLY A 117 -3.09 -4.88 2.57
N ASN A 118 -2.49 -5.42 3.62
CA ASN A 118 -2.23 -4.74 4.90
C ASN A 118 -1.30 -3.51 4.83
N LEU A 119 -0.79 -3.15 3.64
CA LEU A 119 -0.02 -1.92 3.37
C LEU A 119 -0.88 -0.73 2.89
N ASP A 120 -2.13 -0.98 2.49
CA ASP A 120 -3.07 0.03 1.98
C ASP A 120 -3.14 1.30 2.85
N PRO A 121 -3.19 1.22 4.21
CA PRO A 121 -3.24 2.45 5.02
C PRO A 121 -1.99 3.32 4.85
N GLY A 122 -0.81 2.73 4.68
CA GLY A 122 0.44 3.48 4.47
C GLY A 122 0.44 4.24 3.13
N ARG A 123 -0.03 3.57 2.07
CA ARG A 123 -0.25 4.19 0.74
C ARG A 123 -1.24 5.35 0.84
N ARG A 124 -2.36 5.14 1.55
CA ARG A 124 -3.40 6.15 1.72
C ARG A 124 -2.89 7.41 2.44
N LEU A 125 -2.10 7.24 3.50
CA LEU A 125 -1.50 8.37 4.21
C LEU A 125 -0.52 9.14 3.31
N ALA A 126 0.29 8.44 2.52
CA ALA A 126 1.21 9.07 1.58
C ALA A 126 0.46 9.86 0.50
N TYR A 127 -0.61 9.31 -0.06
CA TYR A 127 -1.46 10.01 -1.02
C TYR A 127 -2.05 11.30 -0.45
N ARG A 128 -2.66 11.24 0.75
CA ARG A 128 -3.22 12.42 1.44
C ARG A 128 -2.17 13.51 1.67
N VAL A 129 -0.92 13.14 1.96
CA VAL A 129 0.21 14.09 2.03
C VAL A 129 0.54 14.65 0.65
N ALA A 130 0.61 13.81 -0.38
CA ALA A 130 0.97 14.21 -1.74
C ALA A 130 -0.02 15.21 -2.35
N ILE A 131 -1.30 15.12 -2.01
CA ILE A 131 -2.34 16.06 -2.47
C ILE A 131 -2.54 17.27 -1.54
N GLY A 132 -1.75 17.37 -0.45
CA GLY A 132 -1.77 18.50 0.48
C GLY A 132 -2.90 18.50 1.51
N GLU A 133 -3.64 17.40 1.65
CA GLU A 133 -4.68 17.25 2.68
C GLU A 133 -4.10 16.94 4.06
N LEU A 134 -2.91 16.32 4.10
CA LEU A 134 -2.11 16.15 5.31
C LEU A 134 -0.77 16.88 5.17
N PRO A 135 -0.26 17.52 6.23
CA PRO A 135 0.93 18.36 6.13
C PRO A 135 2.23 17.58 5.91
N SER A 136 2.38 16.40 6.54
CA SER A 136 3.49 15.47 6.29
C SER A 136 3.23 14.12 6.99
N LEU A 137 3.94 13.06 6.62
CA LEU A 137 3.81 11.76 7.29
C LEU A 137 4.17 11.78 8.78
N ALA A 138 5.08 12.67 9.19
CA ALA A 138 5.53 12.79 10.58
C ALA A 138 4.64 13.69 11.44
N ALA A 139 3.66 14.36 10.84
CA ALA A 139 2.83 15.33 11.55
C ALA A 139 1.84 14.64 12.52
N PRO A 140 1.57 15.23 13.71
CA PRO A 140 0.55 14.72 14.63
C PRO A 140 -0.83 14.56 13.99
N GLU A 141 -1.18 15.45 13.06
CA GLU A 141 -2.43 15.42 12.30
C GLU A 141 -2.58 14.14 11.47
N THR A 142 -1.47 13.66 10.90
CA THR A 142 -1.45 12.41 10.14
C THR A 142 -1.67 11.19 11.02
N ARG A 143 -1.16 11.21 12.25
CA ARG A 143 -1.46 10.16 13.24
C ARG A 143 -2.90 10.21 13.67
N ALA A 144 -3.43 11.39 13.98
CA ALA A 144 -4.84 11.54 14.37
C ALA A 144 -5.79 11.09 13.24
N TYR A 145 -5.47 11.41 11.99
CA TYR A 145 -6.20 10.90 10.82
C TYR A 145 -6.12 9.37 10.75
N ALA A 146 -4.93 8.78 10.90
CA ALA A 146 -4.75 7.33 10.85
C ALA A 146 -5.52 6.60 11.97
N GLU A 147 -5.50 7.13 13.19
CA GLU A 147 -6.24 6.58 14.34
C GLU A 147 -7.76 6.69 14.12
N LYS A 148 -8.23 7.71 13.40
CA LYS A 148 -9.66 7.87 13.09
C LYS A 148 -10.12 6.95 11.95
N GLU A 149 -9.41 6.95 10.84
CA GLU A 149 -9.85 6.32 9.58
C GLU A 149 -9.38 4.87 9.42
N HIS A 150 -8.31 4.47 10.12
CA HIS A 150 -7.65 3.17 9.94
C HIS A 150 -7.39 2.41 11.26
N SER A 151 -8.12 2.72 12.33
CA SER A 151 -7.98 2.04 13.64
C SER A 151 -8.17 0.51 13.58
N THR A 152 -8.98 0.05 12.62
CA THR A 152 -9.22 -1.38 12.41
C THR A 152 -8.11 -2.08 11.66
N ASP A 153 -7.22 -1.35 10.99
CA ASP A 153 -6.26 -1.91 10.03
C ASP A 153 -4.81 -1.69 10.46
N ILE A 154 -4.56 -0.70 11.31
CA ILE A 154 -3.23 -0.35 11.83
C ILE A 154 -3.06 -0.89 13.27
N ALA A 155 -1.87 -1.41 13.56
CA ALA A 155 -1.46 -1.70 14.92
C ALA A 155 -0.79 -0.45 15.52
N PHE A 156 -1.55 0.33 16.29
CA PHE A 156 -0.99 1.40 17.10
C PHE A 156 -0.37 0.80 18.36
N SER A 157 0.92 1.06 18.59
CA SER A 157 1.49 0.82 19.91
C SER A 157 0.85 1.81 20.88
N ASP A 158 0.09 1.29 21.86
CA ASP A 158 -0.49 2.12 22.91
C ASP A 158 0.64 2.86 23.62
N LYS A 159 0.61 4.21 23.57
CA LYS A 159 1.36 5.03 24.52
C LYS A 159 0.70 4.89 25.89
N GLY A 160 1.01 3.83 26.64
CA GLY A 160 0.56 3.73 28.03
C GLY A 160 0.47 2.34 28.65
N ALA A 161 1.50 1.51 28.56
CA ALA A 161 1.77 0.52 29.60
C ALA A 161 3.03 0.95 30.37
N LYS A 162 2.82 1.82 31.36
CA LYS A 162 3.73 2.02 32.50
C LYS A 162 2.89 2.08 33.76
#